data_AF-A0A671FRR7-F1
#
_entry.id   AF-A0A671FRR7-F1
#
_cell.length_a   1.000
_cell.length_b   1.000
_cell.length_c   1.000
_cell.angle_alpha   90.00
_cell.angle_beta   90.00
_cell.angle_gamma   90.00
#
_symmetry.space_group_name_H-M   'P 1'
#
loop_
_entity.id
_entity.type
_entity.pdbx_description
1 polymer ?
#
loop_
_entity_poly.entity_id
_entity_poly.type
_entity_poly.pdbx_seq_one_letter_code
_entity_poly.pdbx_strand_id
1 'polypeptide(L)'
;MAQQVPKSGLLECPGNICGSPIAEAVSRILVTDQNVSHNWLDSAVTSTNSKAILELLGSCNPQKQLIIEDPYHGDDSSFEIVYQ
;
A
#
# COMPACT_ATOMS: atom_id res chain seq x y z
N MET A 1 0.65 -13.93 -26.34
CA MET A 1 0.84 -13.91 -24.87
C MET A 1 1.34 -12.51 -24.53
N ALA A 2 0.56 -11.68 -23.85
CA ALA A 2 0.97 -10.32 -23.51
C ALA A 2 2.01 -10.38 -22.38
N GLN A 3 3.21 -9.83 -22.60
CA GLN A 3 4.19 -9.66 -21.53
C GLN A 3 3.59 -8.72 -20.48
N GLN A 4 3.34 -9.23 -19.27
CA GLN A 4 2.98 -8.39 -18.14
C GLN A 4 4.21 -7.57 -17.75
N VAL A 5 4.06 -6.25 -17.79
CA VAL A 5 5.12 -5.32 -17.38
C VAL A 5 5.16 -5.30 -15.85
N PRO A 6 6.35 -5.42 -15.23
CA PRO A 6 6.49 -5.33 -13.77
C PRO A 6 5.88 -4.02 -13.28
N LYS A 7 5.01 -4.13 -12.27
CA LYS A 7 4.42 -2.99 -11.57
C LYS A 7 5.20 -2.76 -10.28
N SER A 8 5.28 -1.51 -9.89
CA SER A 8 5.92 -1.15 -8.64
C SER A 8 5.04 -0.16 -7.89
N GLY A 9 4.93 -0.36 -6.59
CA GLY A 9 4.16 0.46 -5.68
C GLY A 9 5.04 0.86 -4.50
N LEU A 10 4.80 2.05 -3.98
CA LEU A 10 5.33 2.50 -2.70
C LEU A 10 4.14 3.00 -1.88
N LEU A 11 4.04 2.54 -0.64
CA LEU A 11 2.97 2.89 0.28
C LEU A 11 3.55 3.79 1.38
N GLU A 12 3.08 5.02 1.48
CA GLU A 12 3.60 6.00 2.45
C GLU A 12 2.52 6.54 3.39
N CYS A 13 2.91 6.68 4.67
CA CYS A 13 2.16 7.30 5.75
C CYS A 13 3.15 8.12 6.61
N PRO A 14 2.66 9.10 7.40
CA PRO A 14 3.52 9.79 8.36
C PRO A 14 4.29 8.81 9.24
N GLY A 15 5.60 9.00 9.36
CA GLY A 15 6.49 8.18 10.19
C GLY A 15 6.80 6.76 9.68
N ASN A 16 6.06 6.24 8.70
CA ASN A 16 6.22 4.86 8.16
C ASN A 16 6.23 3.75 9.23
N ILE A 17 5.44 3.91 10.30
CA ILE A 17 5.40 2.98 11.45
C ILE A 17 4.03 2.33 11.68
N CYS A 18 2.96 2.93 11.16
CA CYS A 18 1.59 2.45 11.39
C CYS A 18 0.94 2.00 10.07
N GLY A 19 0.35 2.93 9.32
CA GLY A 19 -0.45 2.58 8.13
C GLY A 19 0.35 1.93 7.00
N SER A 20 1.52 2.48 6.66
CA SER A 20 2.35 1.95 5.57
C SER A 20 2.85 0.53 5.79
N PRO A 21 3.45 0.16 6.94
CA PRO A 21 3.84 -1.22 7.19
C PRO A 21 2.68 -2.22 7.09
N ILE A 22 1.48 -1.84 7.55
CA ILE A 22 0.27 -2.69 7.45
C ILE A 22 -0.09 -2.89 5.97
N ALA A 23 -0.23 -1.80 5.22
CA ALA A 23 -0.60 -1.86 3.80
C ALA A 23 0.44 -2.63 2.97
N GLU A 24 1.74 -2.47 3.27
CA GLU A 24 2.82 -3.22 2.61
C GLU A 24 2.72 -4.72 2.89
N ALA A 25 2.55 -5.11 4.17
CA ALA A 25 2.44 -6.51 4.55
C ALA A 25 1.23 -7.18 3.88
N VAL A 26 0.07 -6.52 3.89
CA VAL A 26 -1.14 -7.02 3.20
C VAL A 26 -0.90 -7.14 1.70
N SER A 27 -0.29 -6.14 1.07
CA SER A 27 0.03 -6.18 -0.36
C SER A 27 0.92 -7.38 -0.70
N ARG A 28 1.99 -7.61 0.07
CA ARG A 28 2.89 -8.75 -0.09
C ARG A 28 2.17 -10.09 0.03
N ILE A 29 1.27 -10.22 1.00
CA ILE A 29 0.47 -11.44 1.19
C ILE A 29 -0.40 -11.67 -0.05
N LEU A 30 -1.11 -10.64 -0.53
CA LEU A 30 -2.00 -10.74 -1.69
C LEU A 30 -1.26 -11.09 -2.99
N VAL A 31 -0.12 -10.45 -3.28
CA VAL A 31 0.65 -10.74 -4.51
C VAL A 31 1.27 -12.14 -4.48
N THR A 32 1.59 -12.63 -3.29
CA THR A 32 2.12 -13.98 -3.09
C THR A 32 1.01 -15.03 -3.27
N ASP A 33 -0.15 -14.83 -2.66
CA ASP A 33 -1.31 -15.72 -2.78
C ASP A 33 -1.79 -15.85 -4.24
N GLN A 34 -1.76 -14.75 -4.99
CA GLN A 34 -2.11 -14.73 -6.42
C GLN A 34 -0.97 -15.24 -7.34
N ASN A 35 0.19 -15.63 -6.81
CA ASN A 35 1.35 -16.07 -7.57
C ASN A 35 1.84 -15.03 -8.62
N VAL A 36 1.67 -13.74 -8.33
CA VAL A 36 2.09 -12.61 -9.19
C VAL A 36 3.25 -11.81 -8.59
N SER A 37 3.89 -12.34 -7.55
CA SER A 37 5.06 -11.74 -6.89
C SER A 37 6.18 -11.37 -7.85
N HIS A 38 6.40 -12.17 -8.91
CA HIS A 38 7.39 -11.88 -9.96
C HIS A 38 7.10 -10.59 -10.76
N ASN A 39 5.88 -10.07 -10.70
CA ASN A 39 5.44 -8.86 -11.38
C ASN A 39 5.27 -7.65 -10.44
N TRP A 40 5.55 -7.81 -9.14
CA TRP A 40 5.43 -6.74 -8.14
C TRP A 40 6.79 -6.45 -7.51
N LEU A 41 7.27 -5.21 -7.66
CA LEU A 41 8.46 -4.73 -6.95
C LEU A 41 8.07 -3.67 -5.93
N ASP A 42 8.54 -3.81 -4.69
CA ASP A 42 8.50 -2.72 -3.74
C ASP A 42 9.49 -1.63 -4.17
N SER A 43 8.94 -0.45 -4.41
CA SER A 43 9.75 0.72 -4.76
C SER A 43 10.30 1.35 -3.49
N ALA A 44 11.56 1.76 -3.51
CA ALA A 44 12.11 2.69 -2.53
C ALA A 44 12.05 4.14 -3.07
N VAL A 45 11.96 5.13 -2.19
CA VAL A 45 12.02 6.54 -2.59
C VAL A 45 13.40 6.84 -3.19
N THR A 46 13.45 7.04 -4.51
CA THR A 46 14.61 7.60 -5.21
C THR A 46 14.23 8.95 -5.80
N SER A 47 14.84 10.04 -5.34
CA SER A 47 14.39 11.40 -5.67
C SER A 47 14.83 11.89 -7.06
N THR A 48 14.07 12.88 -7.55
CA THR A 48 14.33 13.90 -8.60
C THR A 48 13.78 13.73 -10.03
N ASN A 49 13.23 12.58 -10.45
CA ASN A 49 12.51 12.47 -11.74
C ASN A 49 11.51 11.30 -11.76
N SER A 50 10.53 11.32 -10.85
CA SER A 50 9.62 10.21 -10.61
C SER A 50 8.46 10.20 -11.62
N LYS A 51 8.30 9.07 -12.35
CA LYS A 51 7.08 8.72 -13.11
C LYS A 51 5.92 8.25 -12.22
N ALA A 52 6.08 8.31 -10.90
CA ALA A 52 5.13 7.77 -9.94
C ALA A 52 3.85 8.61 -9.96
N ILE A 53 2.71 7.92 -9.98
CA ILE A 53 1.40 8.54 -9.78
C ILE A 53 1.15 8.55 -8.27
N LEU A 54 0.85 9.72 -7.72
CA LEU A 54 0.48 9.88 -6.32
C LEU A 54 -1.03 9.76 -6.18
N GLU A 55 -1.50 8.73 -5.48
CA GLU A 55 -2.93 8.52 -5.19
C GLU A 55 -3.11 8.10 -3.73
N LEU A 56 -4.31 8.37 -3.17
CA LEU A 56 -4.68 7.90 -1.84
C LEU A 56 -5.09 6.44 -1.91
N LEU A 57 -4.53 5.59 -1.05
CA LEU A 57 -4.86 4.16 -1.02
C LEU A 57 -6.37 3.89 -0.86
N GLY A 58 -7.07 4.73 -0.09
CA GLY A 58 -8.52 4.63 0.10
C GLY A 58 -9.36 4.87 -1.16
N SER A 59 -8.79 5.38 -2.25
CA SER A 59 -9.50 5.49 -3.55
C SER A 59 -9.83 4.10 -4.14
N CYS A 60 -9.07 3.08 -3.76
CA CYS A 60 -9.30 1.69 -4.13
C CYS A 60 -10.36 0.99 -3.26
N ASN A 61 -10.82 1.62 -2.17
CA ASN A 61 -11.79 1.01 -1.25
C ASN A 61 -13.21 1.04 -1.87
N PRO A 62 -13.89 -0.12 -2.04
CA PRO A 62 -15.24 -0.16 -2.61
C PRO A 62 -16.30 0.56 -1.75
N GLN A 63 -16.05 0.71 -0.44
CA GLN A 63 -16.92 1.45 0.48
C GLN A 63 -16.68 2.97 0.44
N LYS A 64 -15.77 3.43 -0.43
CA LYS A 64 -15.42 4.86 -0.65
C LYS A 64 -14.88 5.57 0.60
N GLN A 65 -14.26 4.82 1.51
CA GLN A 65 -13.47 5.42 2.58
C GLN A 65 -12.13 5.91 2.02
N LEU A 66 -12.11 7.17 1.61
CA LEU A 66 -10.96 7.78 0.94
C LEU A 66 -9.76 7.98 1.88
N ILE A 67 -10.03 8.28 3.14
CA ILE A 67 -9.02 8.60 4.16
C ILE A 67 -8.89 7.42 5.12
N ILE A 68 -7.66 6.93 5.27
CA ILE A 68 -7.27 5.95 6.29
C ILE A 68 -6.68 6.77 7.43
N GLU A 69 -7.36 6.80 8.57
CA GLU A 69 -6.90 7.59 9.73
C GLU A 69 -5.66 6.98 10.37
N ASP A 70 -4.81 7.83 10.93
CA ASP A 70 -3.60 7.41 11.62
C ASP A 70 -3.96 6.78 12.98
N PRO A 71 -3.66 5.49 13.22
CA PRO A 71 -4.01 4.81 14.46
C PRO A 71 -3.02 5.10 15.60
N TYR A 72 -1.97 5.91 15.40
CA TYR A 72 -0.87 6.11 16.36
C TYR A 72 -1.32 6.51 17.78
N HIS A 73 -2.40 7.28 17.90
CA HIS A 73 -2.97 7.70 19.20
C HIS A 73 -4.26 6.95 19.57
N GLY A 74 -4.65 5.95 18.79
CA GLY A 74 -5.84 5.13 19.01
C GLY A 74 -5.59 3.92 19.91
N ASP A 75 -6.59 3.05 19.98
CA ASP A 75 -6.50 1.73 20.60
C ASP A 75 -6.40 0.62 19.54
N ASP A 76 -6.34 -0.64 19.96
CA ASP A 76 -6.22 -1.81 19.06
C ASP A 76 -7.31 -1.84 17.98
N SER A 77 -8.51 -1.32 18.25
CA SER A 77 -9.60 -1.23 17.28
C SER A 77 -9.27 -0.28 16.12
N SER A 78 -8.47 0.76 16.38
CA SER A 78 -8.04 1.71 15.36
C SER A 78 -7.07 1.05 14.38
N PHE A 79 -6.19 0.16 14.87
CA PHE A 79 -5.31 -0.63 14.01
C PHE A 79 -6.09 -1.66 13.19
N GLU A 80 -7.10 -2.31 13.78
CA GLU A 80 -7.97 -3.24 13.06
C GLU A 80 -8.73 -2.55 11.92
N ILE A 81 -9.23 -1.32 12.15
CA ILE A 81 -9.88 -0.52 11.10
C ILE A 81 -8.92 -0.22 9.94
N VAL A 82 -7.64 0.02 10.20
CA VAL A 82 -6.62 0.28 9.16
C VAL A 82 -6.25 -0.98 8.39
N TYR A 83 -6.36 -2.15 9.04
CA TYR A 83 -6.04 -3.45 8.43
C TYR A 83 -7.10 -3.92 7.42
N GLN A 84 -8.39 -3.62 7.67
CA GLN A 84 -9.54 -4.11 6.90
C GLN A 84 -9.79 -3.35 5.59
#